data_AF-A0A2S7IJD3-F1
#
_entry.id   AF-A0A2S7IJD3-F1
#
_cell.length_a   1.000
_cell.length_b   1.000
_cell.length_c   1.000
_cell.angle_alpha   90.00
_cell.angle_beta   90.00
_cell.angle_gamma   90.00
#
_symmetry.space_group_name_H-M   'P 1'
#
loop_
_entity.id
_entity.type
_entity.pdbx_description
1 polymer ?
#
loop_
_entity_poly.entity_id
_entity_poly.type
_entity_poly.pdbx_seq_one_letter_code
_entity_poly.pdbx_strand_id
1 'polypeptide(L)'
;MALVIFPFLVLISFVVIYSIIESLKIIKTNKISEKNLAVALFISLGLYIVIIISYWGESRTWIFNPYFKIPTLVILVPFIIKSILNKSKNISLVALTDTLTVSIALNGIIGILFPSISFEILDFMSIEKYY
;
A
#
# COMPACT_ATOMS: atom_id res chain seq x y z
N MET A 1 -4.68 -19.02 12.23
CA MET A 1 -4.35 -17.67 11.71
C MET A 1 -4.73 -17.50 10.25
N ALA A 2 -4.33 -18.42 9.35
CA ALA A 2 -4.65 -18.34 7.92
C ALA A 2 -6.14 -18.13 7.61
N LEU A 3 -7.06 -18.80 8.31
CA LEU A 3 -8.51 -18.67 8.13
C LEU A 3 -9.08 -17.27 8.41
N VAL A 4 -8.47 -16.50 9.32
CA VAL A 4 -8.91 -15.13 9.67
C VAL A 4 -8.29 -14.09 8.74
N ILE A 5 -7.06 -14.33 8.30
CA ILE A 5 -6.32 -13.43 7.40
C ILE A 5 -6.80 -13.56 5.95
N PHE A 6 -7.25 -14.75 5.55
CA PHE A 6 -7.65 -15.02 4.16
C PHE A 6 -8.77 -14.09 3.64
N PRO A 7 -9.89 -13.84 4.36
CA PRO A 7 -10.90 -12.88 3.91
C PRO A 7 -10.34 -11.47 3.71
N PHE A 8 -9.40 -11.04 4.56
CA PHE A 8 -8.72 -9.75 4.42
C PHE A 8 -7.85 -9.70 3.16
N LEU A 9 -7.04 -10.73 2.92
CA LEU A 9 -6.21 -10.81 1.71
C LEU A 9 -7.05 -10.77 0.43
N VAL A 10 -8.20 -11.46 0.42
CA VAL A 10 -9.14 -11.43 -0.70
C VAL A 10 -9.69 -10.01 -0.92
N LEU A 11 -10.16 -9.35 0.15
CA LEU A 11 -10.65 -7.98 0.09
C LEU A 11 -9.59 -7.01 -0.45
N ILE A 12 -8.37 -7.10 0.09
CA ILE A 12 -7.23 -6.27 -0.33
C ILE A 12 -6.89 -6.53 -1.81
N SER A 13 -6.96 -7.77 -2.27
CA SER A 13 -6.72 -8.11 -3.68
C SER A 13 -7.71 -7.40 -4.60
N PHE A 14 -9.00 -7.36 -4.23
CA PHE A 14 -10.00 -6.58 -4.98
C PHE A 14 -9.69 -5.07 -4.98
N VAL A 15 -9.29 -4.51 -3.85
CA VAL A 15 -8.91 -3.10 -3.74
C VAL A 15 -7.72 -2.78 -4.63
N VAL A 16 -6.68 -3.62 -4.63
CA VAL A 16 -5.49 -3.45 -5.47
C VAL A 16 -5.84 -3.51 -6.95
N ILE A 17 -6.60 -4.52 -7.38
CA ILE A 17 -7.03 -4.67 -8.78
C ILE A 17 -7.83 -3.45 -9.22
N TYR A 18 -8.79 -3.00 -8.39
CA TYR A 18 -9.58 -1.81 -8.66
C TYR A 18 -8.71 -0.56 -8.80
N SER A 19 -7.78 -0.35 -7.87
CA SER A 19 -6.84 0.78 -7.91
C SER A 19 -5.95 0.74 -9.14
N ILE A 20 -5.44 -0.43 -9.56
CA ILE A 20 -4.64 -0.57 -10.78
C ILE A 20 -5.44 -0.13 -12.01
N ILE A 21 -6.67 -0.65 -12.16
CA ILE A 21 -7.54 -0.32 -13.30
C ILE A 21 -7.82 1.18 -13.35
N GLU A 22 -8.08 1.80 -12.19
CA GLU A 22 -8.37 3.23 -12.11
C GLU A 22 -7.13 4.10 -12.36
N SER A 23 -5.96 3.71 -11.83
CA SER A 23 -4.68 4.36 -12.13
C SER A 23 -4.38 4.36 -13.62
N LEU A 24 -4.58 3.24 -14.31
CA LEU A 24 -4.39 3.16 -15.76
C LEU A 24 -5.30 4.14 -16.52
N LYS A 25 -6.55 4.33 -16.06
CA LYS A 25 -7.48 5.32 -16.64
C LYS A 25 -7.01 6.75 -16.37
N ILE A 26 -6.56 7.05 -15.14
CA ILE A 26 -6.05 8.38 -14.75
C ILE A 26 -4.84 8.76 -15.59
N ILE A 27 -3.88 7.83 -15.74
CA ILE A 27 -2.68 8.02 -16.55
C ILE A 27 -3.05 8.21 -18.03
N LYS A 28 -3.90 7.34 -18.59
CA LYS A 28 -4.33 7.45 -20.00
C LYS A 28 -5.05 8.77 -20.32
N THR A 29 -5.75 9.34 -19.34
CA THR A 29 -6.49 10.60 -19.50
C THR A 29 -5.68 11.85 -19.14
N ASN A 30 -4.39 11.71 -18.79
CA ASN A 30 -3.52 12.79 -18.34
C ASN A 30 -4.14 13.64 -17.21
N LYS A 31 -4.99 13.03 -16.38
CA LYS A 31 -5.62 13.71 -15.24
C LYS A 31 -4.63 13.98 -14.11
N ILE A 32 -3.57 13.18 -14.03
CA ILE A 32 -2.51 13.32 -13.04
C ILE A 32 -1.29 14.00 -13.66
N SER A 33 -0.74 14.99 -12.97
CA SER A 33 0.51 15.63 -13.36
C SER A 33 1.71 14.74 -13.03
N GLU A 34 2.83 14.93 -13.74
CA GLU A 34 4.10 14.25 -13.43
C GLU A 34 4.54 14.47 -11.98
N LYS A 35 4.32 15.69 -11.45
CA LYS A 35 4.58 16.03 -10.05
C LYS A 35 3.77 15.15 -9.10
N ASN A 36 2.49 14.94 -9.36
CA ASN A 36 1.63 14.09 -8.53
C ASN A 36 2.00 12.61 -8.63
N LEU A 37 2.47 12.16 -9.80
CA LEU A 37 3.04 10.81 -9.97
C LEU A 37 4.28 10.61 -9.11
N ALA A 38 5.21 11.57 -9.10
CA ALA A 38 6.39 11.53 -8.24
C ALA A 38 5.97 11.50 -6.75
N VAL A 39 5.00 12.32 -6.35
CA VAL A 39 4.45 12.32 -4.98
C VAL A 39 3.84 10.96 -4.63
N ALA A 40 3.06 10.34 -5.53
CA ALA A 40 2.48 9.01 -5.29
C ALA A 40 3.57 7.95 -5.04
N LEU A 41 4.68 8.02 -5.77
CA LEU A 41 5.84 7.16 -5.61
C LEU A 41 6.55 7.42 -4.27
N PHE A 42 6.77 8.67 -3.89
CA PHE A 42 7.34 9.02 -2.58
C PHE A 42 6.45 8.59 -1.41
N ILE A 43 5.11 8.71 -1.54
CA ILE A 43 4.18 8.19 -0.53
C ILE A 43 4.30 6.67 -0.41
N SER A 44 4.39 5.98 -1.55
CA SER A 44 4.55 4.52 -1.57
C SER A 44 5.87 4.08 -0.91
N LEU A 45 6.99 4.71 -1.26
CA LEU A 45 8.29 4.45 -0.63
C LEU A 45 8.31 4.84 0.86
N GLY A 46 7.67 5.95 1.24
CA GLY A 46 7.59 6.36 2.64
C GLY A 46 6.83 5.36 3.49
N LEU A 47 5.67 4.90 3.01
CA LEU A 47 4.89 3.85 3.67
C LEU A 47 5.70 2.54 3.77
N TYR A 48 6.47 2.22 2.73
CA TYR A 48 7.36 1.07 2.70
C TYR A 48 8.47 1.15 3.76
N ILE A 49 9.16 2.28 3.87
CA ILE A 49 10.20 2.51 4.88
C ILE A 49 9.61 2.40 6.30
N VAL A 50 8.42 2.96 6.52
CA VAL A 50 7.72 2.86 7.82
C VAL A 50 7.46 1.41 8.19
N ILE A 51 7.07 0.57 7.23
CA ILE A 51 6.92 -0.87 7.45
C ILE A 51 8.25 -1.50 7.87
N ILE A 52 9.34 -1.27 7.12
CA ILE A 52 10.68 -1.80 7.43
C ILE A 52 11.12 -1.40 8.84
N ILE A 53 11.01 -0.12 9.19
CA ILE A 53 11.37 0.38 10.52
C ILE A 53 10.49 -0.29 11.60
N SER A 54 9.21 -0.53 11.30
CA SER A 54 8.31 -1.22 12.25
C SER A 54 8.69 -2.67 12.55
N TYR A 55 9.61 -3.27 11.78
CA TYR A 55 10.18 -4.59 12.10
C TYR A 55 11.27 -4.54 13.17
N TRP A 56 12.01 -3.43 13.26
CA TRP A 56 13.04 -3.28 14.29
C TRP A 56 12.45 -3.14 15.69
N GLY A 57 11.20 -2.64 15.78
CA GLY A 57 10.43 -2.62 17.02
C GLY A 57 9.70 -3.95 17.22
N GLU A 58 10.40 -4.97 17.73
CA GLU A 58 9.83 -6.26 18.10
C GLU A 58 8.49 -6.12 18.83
N SER A 59 7.41 -6.60 18.23
CA SER A 59 6.16 -6.82 18.94
C SER A 59 5.54 -8.14 18.49
N ARG A 60 5.42 -9.08 19.43
CA ARG A 60 4.87 -10.44 19.25
C ARG A 60 3.35 -10.46 19.05
N THR A 61 2.74 -9.33 18.69
CA THR A 61 1.31 -9.16 18.53
C THR A 61 0.93 -9.24 17.06
N TRP A 62 -0.03 -10.11 16.73
CA TRP A 62 -0.52 -10.43 15.39
C TRP A 62 -0.92 -9.21 14.52
N ILE A 63 -1.47 -8.16 15.12
CA ILE A 63 -1.82 -6.89 14.44
C ILE A 63 -0.55 -6.20 13.88
N PHE A 64 0.60 -6.48 14.50
CA PHE A 64 1.89 -5.95 14.09
C PHE A 64 2.67 -6.89 13.16
N ASN A 65 2.09 -8.04 12.79
CA ASN A 65 2.66 -8.91 11.77
C ASN A 65 2.65 -8.15 10.42
N PRO A 66 3.76 -8.15 9.67
CA PRO A 66 3.85 -7.49 8.37
C PRO A 66 2.83 -7.94 7.33
N TYR A 67 2.47 -9.23 7.32
CA TYR A 67 1.43 -9.76 6.44
C TYR A 67 0.06 -9.15 6.72
N PHE A 68 -0.12 -8.54 7.89
CA PHE A 68 -1.30 -7.76 8.24
C PHE A 68 -1.06 -6.25 8.07
N LYS A 69 0.06 -5.71 8.57
CA LYS A 69 0.39 -4.27 8.50
C LYS A 69 0.44 -3.74 7.07
N ILE A 70 1.11 -4.44 6.16
CA ILE A 70 1.29 -3.99 4.77
C ILE A 70 -0.08 -3.81 4.10
N PRO A 71 -0.91 -4.85 3.99
CA PRO A 71 -2.17 -4.69 3.28
C PRO A 71 -3.19 -3.83 4.06
N THR A 72 -3.06 -3.70 5.39
CA THR A 72 -3.97 -2.86 6.18
C THR A 72 -3.59 -1.37 6.14
N LEU A 73 -2.35 -1.03 6.51
CA LEU A 73 -1.90 0.36 6.66
C LEU A 73 -1.52 1.01 5.34
N VAL A 74 -1.06 0.23 4.36
CA VAL A 74 -0.52 0.78 3.11
C VAL A 74 -1.52 0.71 1.96
N ILE A 75 -2.52 -0.17 2.06
CA ILE A 75 -3.55 -0.33 1.02
C ILE A 75 -4.90 0.13 1.55
N LEU A 76 -5.42 -0.51 2.62
CA LEU A 76 -6.74 -0.24 3.16
C LEU A 76 -6.91 1.19 3.71
N VAL A 77 -5.97 1.67 4.53
CA VAL A 77 -6.05 3.03 5.11
C VAL A 77 -6.05 4.12 4.02
N PRO A 78 -5.09 4.15 3.06
CA PRO A 78 -5.13 5.09 1.95
C PRO A 78 -6.40 4.95 1.10
N PHE A 79 -6.90 3.73 0.90
CA PHE A 79 -8.15 3.50 0.16
C PHE A 79 -9.38 4.08 0.88
N ILE A 80 -9.48 3.94 2.20
CA ILE A 80 -10.54 4.55 3.00
C ILE A 80 -10.45 6.08 2.93
N ILE A 81 -9.26 6.64 3.10
CA ILE A 81 -9.02 8.09 2.99
C ILE A 81 -9.46 8.58 1.61
N LYS A 82 -9.01 7.92 0.54
CA LYS A 82 -9.43 8.21 -0.83
C LYS A 82 -10.95 8.16 -0.96
N SER A 83 -11.61 7.12 -0.46
CA SER A 83 -13.06 6.94 -0.58
C SER A 83 -13.86 8.04 0.11
N ILE A 84 -13.35 8.56 1.24
CA ILE A 84 -13.92 9.72 1.94
C ILE A 84 -13.72 11.00 1.12
N LEU A 85 -12.49 11.22 0.63
CA LEU A 85 -12.12 12.43 -0.11
C LEU A 85 -12.81 12.53 -1.48
N ASN A 86 -13.12 11.41 -2.12
CA ASN A 86 -13.77 11.37 -3.44
C ASN A 86 -15.19 11.96 -3.44
N LYS A 87 -15.80 12.18 -2.26
CA LYS A 87 -17.09 12.87 -2.12
C LYS A 87 -16.96 14.40 -2.24
N SER A 88 -15.74 14.93 -2.21
CA SER A 88 -15.50 16.36 -2.30
C SER A 88 -15.51 16.88 -3.74
N LYS A 89 -16.03 18.09 -3.94
CA LYS A 89 -15.93 18.82 -5.21
C LYS A 89 -14.66 19.69 -5.33
N ASN A 90 -13.83 19.71 -4.29
CA ASN A 90 -12.62 20.53 -4.27
C ASN A 90 -11.55 19.92 -5.19
N ILE A 91 -11.08 20.70 -6.17
CA ILE A 91 -10.08 20.31 -7.16
C ILE A 91 -8.78 19.79 -6.52
N SER A 92 -8.33 20.40 -5.41
CA SER A 92 -7.11 19.94 -4.73
C SER A 92 -7.30 18.56 -4.08
N LEU A 93 -8.49 18.28 -3.57
CA LEU A 93 -8.83 16.97 -2.99
C LEU A 93 -8.99 15.91 -4.07
N VAL A 94 -9.48 16.28 -5.26
CA VAL A 94 -9.53 15.37 -6.43
C VAL A 94 -8.12 14.99 -6.89
N ALA A 95 -7.20 15.94 -6.95
CA ALA A 95 -5.79 15.64 -7.27
C ALA A 95 -5.15 14.71 -6.22
N LEU A 96 -5.48 14.89 -4.94
CA LEU A 96 -5.02 14.01 -3.87
C LEU A 96 -5.62 12.60 -3.98
N THR A 97 -6.90 12.45 -4.35
CA THR A 97 -7.51 11.13 -4.56
C THR A 97 -6.87 10.37 -5.70
N ASP A 98 -6.52 11.05 -6.79
CA ASP A 98 -5.83 10.44 -7.92
C ASP A 98 -4.42 9.99 -7.52
N THR A 99 -3.70 10.83 -6.77
CA THR A 99 -2.38 10.54 -6.22
C THR A 99 -2.42 9.31 -5.29
N LEU A 100 -3.39 9.27 -4.38
CA LEU A 100 -3.59 8.13 -3.48
C LEU A 100 -3.94 6.85 -4.26
N THR A 101 -4.75 6.95 -5.32
CA THR A 101 -5.11 5.80 -6.15
C THR A 101 -3.88 5.17 -6.79
N VAL A 102 -3.00 6.00 -7.38
CA VAL A 102 -1.72 5.54 -7.95
C VAL A 102 -0.80 4.97 -6.86
N SER A 103 -0.73 5.60 -5.70
CA SER A 103 0.07 5.09 -4.58
C SER A 103 -0.41 3.71 -4.10
N ILE A 104 -1.73 3.50 -3.98
CA ILE A 104 -2.32 2.20 -3.61
C ILE A 104 -1.98 1.13 -4.65
N ALA A 105 -2.07 1.46 -5.94
CA ALA A 105 -1.72 0.54 -7.02
C ALA A 105 -0.23 0.12 -6.95
N LEU A 106 0.68 1.10 -6.78
CA LEU A 106 2.11 0.84 -6.62
C LEU A 106 2.40 -0.02 -5.39
N ASN A 107 1.79 0.31 -4.25
CA ASN A 107 1.95 -0.46 -3.02
C ASN A 107 1.37 -1.88 -3.13
N GLY A 108 0.29 -2.08 -3.89
CA GLY A 108 -0.23 -3.40 -4.19
C GLY A 108 0.76 -4.25 -4.96
N ILE A 109 1.42 -3.67 -5.98
CA ILE A 109 2.46 -4.35 -6.77
C ILE A 109 3.68 -4.65 -5.89
N ILE A 110 4.16 -3.66 -5.12
CA ILE A 110 5.27 -3.85 -4.19
C ILE A 110 4.92 -4.90 -3.14
N GLY A 111 3.68 -4.91 -2.63
CA GLY A 111 3.19 -5.88 -1.66
C GLY A 111 3.18 -7.33 -2.18
N ILE A 112 2.95 -7.53 -3.49
CA ILE A 112 3.08 -8.85 -4.13
C ILE A 112 4.54 -9.27 -4.24
N LEU A 113 5.44 -8.34 -4.57
CA LEU A 113 6.88 -8.59 -4.67
C LEU A 113 7.58 -8.68 -3.31
N PHE A 114 6.93 -8.17 -2.26
CA PHE A 114 7.47 -8.03 -0.91
C PHE A 114 7.97 -9.33 -0.30
N PRO A 115 7.24 -10.46 -0.35
CA PRO A 115 7.72 -11.69 0.27
C PRO A 115 9.03 -12.19 -0.36
N SER A 116 9.29 -11.91 -1.64
CA SER A 116 10.55 -12.28 -2.27
C SER A 116 11.68 -11.34 -1.83
N ILE A 117 11.46 -10.03 -1.91
CA ILE A 117 12.51 -9.01 -1.64
C ILE A 117 12.83 -8.91 -0.15
N SER A 118 11.82 -8.92 0.71
CA SER A 118 11.99 -8.67 2.14
C SER A 118 12.57 -9.87 2.88
N PHE A 119 12.27 -11.09 2.43
CA PHE A 119 12.91 -12.27 3.02
C PHE A 119 14.41 -12.31 2.71
N GLU A 120 14.82 -11.89 1.50
CA GLU A 120 16.24 -11.76 1.14
C GLU A 120 16.93 -10.64 1.94
N ILE A 121 16.27 -9.50 2.14
CA ILE A 121 16.82 -8.40 2.95
C ILE A 121 16.95 -8.80 4.43
N LEU A 122 15.96 -9.51 4.98
CA LEU A 122 16.01 -10.00 6.36
C LEU A 122 17.09 -11.06 6.55
N ASP A 123 17.28 -11.96 5.56
CA ASP A 123 18.40 -12.92 5.55
C ASP A 123 19.74 -12.20 5.50
N PHE A 124 19.88 -11.18 4.64
CA PHE A 124 21.10 -10.36 4.56
C PHE A 124 21.39 -9.66 5.90
N MET A 125 20.36 -9.18 6.59
CA MET A 125 20.51 -8.53 7.90
C MET A 125 20.57 -9.52 9.09
N SER A 126 20.55 -10.83 8.85
CA SER A 126 20.59 -11.87 9.89
C SER A 126 19.50 -11.74 10.96
N ILE A 127 18.33 -11.22 10.58
CA ILE A 127 17.18 -11.05 11.49
C ILE A 127 16.37 -12.35 11.51
N GLU A 128 16.07 -12.87 12.71
CA GLU A 128 15.25 -14.08 12.87
C GLU A 128 13.85 -13.90 12.26
N LYS A 129 13.47 -14.83 11.39
CA LYS A 129 12.16 -14.87 10.75
C LYS A 129 11.15 -15.55 11.68
N TYR A 130 10.24 -14.77 12.27
CA TYR A 130 9.09 -15.31 12.98
C TYR A 130 7.93 -15.52 11.98
N TYR A 131 7.58 -16.79 11.75
CA TYR A 131 6.45 -17.21 10.90
C TYR A 131 5.11 -17.14 11.64
#